data_AF-K2ARM8-F1
#
_entry.id   AF-K2ARM8-F1
#
_cell.length_a   1.000
_cell.length_b   1.000
_cell.length_c   1.000
_cell.angle_alpha   90.00
_cell.angle_beta   90.00
_cell.angle_gamma   90.00
#
_symmetry.space_group_name_H-M   'P 1'
#
loop_
_entity.id
_entity.type
_entity.pdbx_description
1 polymer ?
#
loop_
_entity_poly.entity_id
_entity_poly.type
_entity_poly.pdbx_seq_one_letter_code
_entity_poly.pdbx_strand_id
1 'polypeptide(L)'
;MRDNKWLNNLFEEMWGRYFADVRRENGIEVKFSRVSKTRLGSIRMTRDKRKSVILINGLFKDPLIPAQVVEGILAHEIVHYVHGFCSPLKRKHRHPHQGGVVKAEMLERGLAHQYRVEKKWTKANWRNEIRR
;
A
#
# COMPACT_ATOMS: atom_id res chain seq x y z
N MET A 1 -7.84 11.70 -14.53
CA MET A 1 -7.91 10.44 -13.74
C MET A 1 -6.49 9.94 -13.53
N ARG A 2 -6.13 9.45 -12.35
CA ARG A 2 -4.79 8.87 -12.11
C ARG A 2 -4.63 7.57 -12.88
N ASP A 3 -3.42 7.32 -13.36
CA ASP A 3 -3.08 6.13 -14.12
C ASP A 3 -1.95 5.33 -13.45
N ASN A 4 -1.59 4.20 -14.06
CA ASN A 4 -0.51 3.36 -13.51
C ASN A 4 0.85 4.08 -13.53
N LYS A 5 1.06 5.06 -14.44
CA LYS A 5 2.31 5.83 -14.47
C LYS A 5 2.41 6.70 -13.22
N TRP A 6 1.35 7.43 -12.87
CA TRP A 6 1.26 8.20 -11.63
C TRP A 6 1.50 7.32 -10.40
N LEU A 7 0.88 6.14 -10.34
CA LEU A 7 1.01 5.25 -9.19
C LEU A 7 2.42 4.65 -9.06
N ASN A 8 3.08 4.33 -10.17
CA ASN A 8 4.46 3.85 -10.14
C ASN A 8 5.44 4.97 -9.73
N ASN A 9 5.24 6.21 -10.21
CA ASN A 9 6.05 7.34 -9.76
C ASN A 9 5.89 7.57 -8.26
N LEU A 10 4.66 7.52 -7.75
CA LEU A 10 4.38 7.62 -6.32
C LEU A 10 5.07 6.51 -5.53
N PHE A 11 5.04 5.27 -6.02
CA PHE A 11 5.73 4.15 -5.39
C PHE A 11 7.24 4.38 -5.31
N GLU A 12 7.89 4.80 -6.40
CA GLU A 12 9.34 5.03 -6.42
C GLU A 12 9.74 6.18 -5.49
N GLU A 13 8.96 7.27 -5.45
CA GLU A 13 9.16 8.37 -4.49
C GLU A 13 9.04 7.87 -3.04
N MET A 14 7.96 7.17 -2.72
CA MET A 14 7.73 6.65 -1.37
C MET A 14 8.78 5.64 -0.96
N TRP A 15 9.21 4.76 -1.86
CA TRP A 15 10.27 3.80 -1.59
C TRP A 15 11.59 4.50 -1.29
N GLY A 16 12.01 5.44 -2.16
CA GLY A 16 13.25 6.18 -1.99
C GLY A 16 13.28 7.01 -0.70
N ARG A 17 12.13 7.56 -0.29
CA ARG A 17 12.04 8.41 0.89
C ARG A 17 11.94 7.63 2.20
N TYR A 18 11.16 6.55 2.24
CA TYR A 18 10.77 5.91 3.50
C TYR A 18 11.25 4.47 3.64
N PHE A 19 11.70 3.82 2.57
CA PHE A 19 12.03 2.39 2.54
C PHE A 19 13.39 2.10 1.85
N ALA A 20 14.24 3.11 1.67
CA ALA A 20 15.53 2.97 0.99
C ALA A 20 16.52 2.07 1.74
N ASP A 21 16.32 1.87 3.04
CA ASP A 21 17.04 0.93 3.90
C ASP A 21 16.73 -0.55 3.59
N VAL A 22 15.64 -0.84 2.88
CA VAL A 22 15.17 -2.19 2.61
C VAL A 22 15.58 -2.62 1.20
N ARG A 23 16.24 -3.78 1.09
CA ARG A 23 16.59 -4.37 -0.21
C ARG A 23 15.35 -4.96 -0.90
N ARG A 24 15.19 -4.66 -2.20
CA ARG A 24 14.20 -5.31 -3.09
C ARG A 24 14.75 -6.66 -3.54
N GLU A 25 14.31 -7.76 -2.91
CA GLU A 25 14.78 -9.13 -3.20
C GLU A 25 14.10 -9.77 -4.43
N ASN A 26 13.04 -9.13 -4.94
CA ASN A 26 12.39 -9.50 -6.19
C ASN A 26 11.77 -8.26 -6.86
N GLY A 27 11.22 -8.42 -8.07
CA GLY A 27 10.53 -7.31 -8.74
C GLY A 27 9.27 -6.90 -7.99
N ILE A 28 9.04 -5.60 -7.84
CA ILE A 28 7.80 -5.07 -7.26
C ILE A 28 7.01 -4.37 -8.36
N GLU A 29 5.80 -4.83 -8.62
CA GLU A 29 4.88 -4.22 -9.59
C GLU A 29 3.74 -3.54 -8.83
N VAL A 30 3.49 -2.26 -9.12
CA VAL A 30 2.38 -1.51 -8.53
C VAL A 30 1.40 -1.10 -9.62
N LYS A 31 0.12 -1.40 -9.42
CA LYS A 31 -0.93 -0.99 -10.37
C LYS A 31 -2.29 -0.85 -9.71
N PHE A 32 -3.17 -0.13 -10.39
CA PHE A 32 -4.58 -0.12 -10.01
C PHE A 32 -5.25 -1.44 -10.38
N SER A 33 -6.06 -1.99 -9.47
CA SER A 33 -6.94 -3.13 -9.73
C SER A 33 -8.27 -2.67 -10.33
N ARG A 34 -9.16 -3.65 -10.57
CA ARG A 34 -10.60 -3.37 -10.70
C ARG A 34 -11.13 -2.76 -9.39
N VAL A 35 -12.27 -2.09 -9.48
CA VAL A 35 -12.99 -1.59 -8.32
C VAL A 35 -13.41 -2.76 -7.42
N SER A 36 -13.17 -2.62 -6.12
CA SER A 36 -13.61 -3.56 -5.08
C SER A 36 -14.37 -2.83 -3.98
N LYS A 37 -15.41 -3.45 -3.41
CA LYS A 37 -16.18 -2.89 -2.29
C LYS A 37 -15.56 -3.21 -0.93
N THR A 38 -14.64 -4.18 -0.88
CA THR A 38 -14.17 -4.80 0.37
C THR A 38 -12.69 -4.60 0.67
N ARG A 39 -11.90 -4.10 -0.29
CA ARG A 39 -10.45 -3.95 -0.13
C ARG A 39 -9.98 -2.61 -0.66
N LEU A 40 -9.14 -1.91 0.11
CA LEU A 40 -8.52 -0.65 -0.29
C LEU A 40 -7.25 -0.90 -1.12
N GLY A 41 -6.44 -1.86 -0.66
CA GLY A 41 -5.24 -2.34 -1.31
C GLY A 41 -5.06 -3.84 -1.05
N SER A 42 -4.10 -4.44 -1.74
CA SER A 42 -3.60 -5.78 -1.41
C SER A 42 -2.23 -6.01 -2.04
N ILE A 43 -1.41 -6.83 -1.41
CA ILE A 43 -0.20 -7.40 -1.99
C ILE A 43 -0.35 -8.91 -2.22
N ARG A 44 0.29 -9.42 -3.28
CA ARG A 44 0.45 -10.85 -3.54
C ARG A 44 1.79 -11.14 -4.17
N MET A 45 2.32 -12.34 -3.96
CA MET A 45 3.55 -12.80 -4.64
C MET A 45 3.19 -13.77 -5.77
N THR A 46 3.91 -13.71 -6.89
CA THR A 46 3.77 -14.68 -7.96
C THR A 46 4.22 -16.07 -7.50
N ARG A 47 3.68 -17.13 -8.13
CA ARG A 47 4.01 -18.52 -7.76
C ARG A 47 5.50 -18.84 -7.89
N ASP A 48 6.14 -18.27 -8.90
CA ASP A 48 7.59 -18.36 -9.15
C ASP A 48 8.43 -17.45 -8.23
N LYS A 49 7.79 -16.68 -7.34
CA LYS A 49 8.41 -15.73 -6.39
C LYS A 49 9.20 -14.59 -7.01
N ARG A 50 9.25 -14.48 -8.34
CA ARG A 50 10.01 -13.45 -9.06
C ARG A 50 9.42 -12.06 -8.94
N LYS A 51 8.13 -11.95 -8.60
CA LYS A 51 7.46 -10.65 -8.44
C LYS A 51 6.51 -10.61 -7.25
N SER A 52 6.49 -9.47 -6.58
CA SER A 52 5.44 -9.06 -5.65
C SER A 52 4.59 -7.99 -6.33
N VAL A 53 3.27 -8.16 -6.33
CA VAL A 53 2.33 -7.29 -7.01
C VAL A 53 1.47 -6.58 -5.97
N ILE A 54 1.65 -5.27 -5.87
CA ILE A 54 0.80 -4.40 -5.06
C ILE A 54 -0.34 -3.87 -5.95
N LEU A 55 -1.55 -4.05 -5.46
CA LEU A 55 -2.78 -3.65 -6.12
C LEU A 55 -3.46 -2.58 -5.27
N ILE A 56 -3.67 -1.40 -5.84
CA ILE A 56 -4.47 -0.33 -5.25
C ILE A 56 -5.86 -0.36 -5.88
N ASN A 57 -6.92 -0.22 -5.09
CA ASN A 57 -8.28 -0.27 -5.62
C ASN A 57 -8.51 0.76 -6.74
N GLY A 58 -9.18 0.35 -7.82
CA GLY A 58 -9.48 1.21 -8.96
C GLY A 58 -10.26 2.49 -8.65
N LEU A 59 -11.00 2.55 -7.52
CA LEU A 59 -11.67 3.78 -7.07
C LEU A 59 -10.69 4.93 -6.85
N PHE A 60 -9.47 4.63 -6.39
CA PHE A 60 -8.43 5.63 -6.10
C PHE A 60 -7.83 6.27 -7.34
N LYS A 61 -8.28 5.88 -8.54
CA LYS A 61 -8.01 6.61 -9.77
C LYS A 61 -8.70 7.98 -9.82
N ASP A 62 -9.79 8.16 -9.08
CA ASP A 62 -10.48 9.45 -8.99
C ASP A 62 -9.59 10.49 -8.29
N PRO A 63 -9.21 11.59 -8.96
CA PRO A 63 -8.37 12.63 -8.36
C PRO A 63 -9.07 13.41 -7.23
N LEU A 64 -10.41 13.33 -7.10
CA LEU A 64 -11.14 13.93 -5.98
C LEU A 64 -10.82 13.25 -4.64
N ILE A 65 -10.37 11.99 -4.68
CA ILE A 65 -9.87 11.31 -3.49
C ILE A 65 -8.46 11.84 -3.20
N PRO A 66 -8.15 12.35 -1.99
CA PRO A 66 -6.85 12.93 -1.69
C PRO A 66 -5.68 11.96 -1.93
N ALA A 67 -4.55 12.47 -2.46
CA ALA A 67 -3.38 11.65 -2.77
C ALA A 67 -2.80 10.95 -1.53
N GLN A 68 -2.85 11.61 -0.37
CA GLN A 68 -2.37 11.08 0.91
C GLN A 68 -3.15 9.85 1.38
N VAL A 69 -4.39 9.65 0.92
CA VAL A 69 -5.14 8.41 1.16
C VAL A 69 -4.48 7.27 0.38
N VAL A 70 -4.12 7.52 -0.88
CA VAL A 70 -3.44 6.54 -1.73
C VAL A 70 -2.05 6.24 -1.21
N GLU A 71 -1.31 7.25 -0.75
CA GLU A 71 -0.03 7.08 -0.06
C GLU A 71 -0.18 6.18 1.17
N GLY A 72 -1.17 6.44 2.04
CA GLY A 72 -1.40 5.62 3.24
C GLY A 72 -1.66 4.15 2.92
N ILE A 73 -2.49 3.88 1.89
CA ILE A 73 -2.78 2.51 1.44
C ILE A 73 -1.53 1.87 0.81
N LEU A 74 -0.80 2.61 -0.04
CA LEU A 74 0.42 2.09 -0.68
C LEU A 74 1.49 1.77 0.36
N ALA A 75 1.74 2.66 1.32
CA ALA A 75 2.65 2.41 2.44
C ALA A 75 2.27 1.17 3.23
N HIS A 76 0.97 0.94 3.48
CA HIS A 76 0.49 -0.25 4.17
C HIS A 76 0.92 -1.54 3.44
N GLU A 77 0.72 -1.59 2.12
CA GLU A 77 1.11 -2.75 1.31
C GLU A 77 2.64 -2.89 1.19
N ILE A 78 3.39 -1.79 1.14
CA ILE A 78 4.86 -1.82 1.18
C ILE A 78 5.35 -2.39 2.52
N VAL A 79 4.74 -2.01 3.64
CA VAL A 79 5.10 -2.56 4.96
C VAL A 79 4.85 -4.07 5.02
N HIS A 80 3.78 -4.57 4.40
CA HIS A 80 3.61 -6.02 4.25
C HIS A 80 4.80 -6.67 3.54
N TYR A 81 5.26 -6.08 2.42
CA TYR A 81 6.46 -6.56 1.74
C TYR A 81 7.69 -6.56 2.66
N VAL A 82 7.97 -5.43 3.32
CA VAL A 82 9.12 -5.24 4.22
C VAL A 82 9.10 -6.22 5.39
N HIS A 83 7.92 -6.60 5.86
CA HIS A 83 7.75 -7.57 6.94
C HIS A 83 7.84 -9.03 6.47
N GLY A 84 8.12 -9.28 5.19
CA GLY A 84 8.23 -10.61 4.60
C GLY A 84 6.88 -11.26 4.25
N PHE A 85 5.79 -10.49 4.18
CA PHE A 85 4.51 -10.97 3.67
C PHE A 85 4.43 -10.74 2.17
N CYS A 86 4.10 -11.79 1.42
CA CYS A 86 4.07 -11.74 -0.05
C CYS A 86 5.39 -11.20 -0.64
N SER A 87 6.50 -11.58 -0.02
CA SER A 87 7.87 -11.16 -0.34
C SER A 87 8.83 -12.34 -0.09
N PRO A 88 9.98 -12.42 -0.76
CA PRO A 88 11.05 -13.36 -0.42
C PRO A 88 11.75 -13.05 0.90
N LEU A 89 11.56 -11.85 1.47
CA LEU A 89 12.18 -11.44 2.73
C LEU A 89 11.79 -12.36 3.89
N LYS A 90 12.69 -12.51 4.86
CA LYS A 90 12.42 -13.26 6.09
C LYS A 90 11.24 -12.62 6.84
N ARG A 91 10.26 -13.44 7.22
CA ARG A 91 9.05 -12.97 7.91
C ARG A 91 9.41 -12.43 9.29
N LYS A 92 9.13 -11.13 9.54
CA LYS A 92 9.40 -10.47 10.82
C LYS A 92 8.40 -10.84 11.93
N HIS A 93 7.18 -11.21 11.55
CA HIS A 93 6.09 -11.52 12.50
C HIS A 93 5.32 -12.78 12.09
N ARG A 94 4.57 -13.40 13.00
CA ARG A 94 3.74 -14.56 12.65
C ARG A 94 2.56 -14.17 11.76
N HIS A 95 1.90 -13.06 12.08
CA HIS A 95 0.75 -12.54 11.34
C HIS A 95 0.96 -11.08 10.91
N PRO A 96 0.41 -10.67 9.75
CA PRO A 96 0.70 -9.37 9.14
C PRO A 96 0.28 -8.15 9.95
N HIS A 97 -0.69 -8.27 10.87
CA HIS A 97 -1.16 -7.16 11.69
C HIS A 97 -1.03 -7.40 13.20
N GLN A 98 -0.28 -8.43 13.60
CA GLN A 98 -0.13 -8.79 15.01
C GLN A 98 0.33 -7.57 15.82
N GLY A 99 -0.39 -7.21 16.88
CA GLY A 99 -0.01 -6.09 17.75
C GLY A 99 0.06 -4.72 17.06
N GLY A 100 -0.54 -4.55 15.88
CA GLY A 100 -0.48 -3.28 15.16
C GLY A 100 0.88 -2.98 14.52
N VAL A 101 1.72 -3.99 14.27
CA VAL A 101 3.07 -3.84 13.69
C VAL A 101 3.12 -3.01 12.41
N VAL A 102 2.11 -3.10 11.54
CA VAL A 102 2.07 -2.27 10.32
C VAL A 102 1.92 -0.79 10.65
N LYS A 103 1.04 -0.47 11.61
CA LYS A 103 0.90 0.91 12.08
C LYS A 103 2.22 1.37 12.70
N ALA A 104 2.81 0.57 13.59
CA ALA A 104 4.07 0.92 14.25
C ALA A 104 5.18 1.24 13.23
N GLU A 105 5.42 0.36 12.25
CA GLU A 105 6.42 0.56 11.20
C GLU A 105 6.13 1.82 10.35
N MET A 106 4.87 2.07 9.98
CA MET A 106 4.51 3.30 9.26
C MET A 106 4.83 4.55 10.09
N LEU A 107 4.54 4.54 11.39
CA LEU A 107 4.79 5.68 12.27
C LEU A 107 6.29 5.91 12.47
N GLU A 108 7.05 4.84 12.71
CA GLU A 108 8.51 4.88 12.87
C GLU A 108 9.20 5.43 11.61
N ARG A 109 8.69 5.10 10.42
CA ARG A 109 9.18 5.61 9.14
C ARG A 109 8.70 7.03 8.80
N GLY A 110 7.99 7.71 9.71
CA GLY A 110 7.54 9.09 9.50
C GLY A 110 6.25 9.26 8.69
N LEU A 111 5.50 8.18 8.42
CA LEU A 111 4.24 8.19 7.64
C LEU A 111 2.99 8.45 8.51
N ALA A 112 3.17 9.08 9.68
CA ALA A 112 2.08 9.33 10.63
C ALA A 112 0.98 10.26 10.07
N HIS A 113 1.32 11.17 9.15
CA HIS A 113 0.33 12.02 8.48
C HIS A 113 -0.54 11.20 7.52
N GLN A 114 0.07 10.46 6.60
CA GLN A 114 -0.57 9.61 5.61
C GLN A 114 -1.49 8.58 6.28
N TYR A 115 -1.00 7.92 7.33
CA TYR A 115 -1.78 6.97 8.12
C TYR A 115 -3.07 7.61 8.68
N ARG A 116 -2.96 8.80 9.28
CA ARG A 116 -4.11 9.49 9.88
C ARG A 116 -5.10 9.96 8.83
N VAL A 117 -4.61 10.51 7.71
CA VAL A 117 -5.46 10.97 6.61
C VAL A 117 -6.21 9.80 5.98
N GLU A 118 -5.52 8.71 5.65
CA GLU A 118 -6.13 7.49 5.13
C GLU A 118 -7.23 7.00 6.07
N LYS A 119 -6.90 6.75 7.34
CA LYS A 119 -7.87 6.24 8.32
C LYS A 119 -9.10 7.13 8.49
N LYS A 120 -8.89 8.45 8.57
CA LYS A 120 -9.98 9.42 8.73
C LYS A 120 -10.86 9.42 7.48
N TRP A 121 -10.24 9.46 6.31
CA TRP A 121 -10.96 9.52 5.04
C TRP A 121 -11.74 8.23 4.77
N THR A 122 -11.14 7.06 4.97
CA THR A 122 -11.81 5.77 4.73
C THR A 122 -13.00 5.57 5.67
N LYS A 123 -12.85 5.94 6.94
CA LYS A 123 -13.97 5.90 7.91
C LYS A 123 -15.14 6.80 7.49
N ALA A 124 -14.87 7.99 6.96
CA ALA A 124 -15.90 8.97 6.63
C ALA A 124 -16.54 8.75 5.25
N ASN A 125 -15.77 8.31 4.25
CA ASN A 125 -16.18 8.38 2.85
C ASN A 125 -16.39 7.01 2.19
N TRP A 126 -15.74 5.95 2.67
CA TRP A 126 -15.68 4.67 1.94
C TRP A 126 -17.06 4.10 1.59
N ARG A 127 -18.01 4.17 2.52
CA ARG A 127 -19.38 3.65 2.31
C ARG A 127 -20.10 4.37 1.17
N ASN A 128 -19.83 5.66 0.97
CA ASN A 128 -20.44 6.45 -0.09
C ASN A 128 -19.74 6.18 -1.43
N GLU A 129 -18.41 6.10 -1.44
CA GLU A 129 -17.62 5.87 -2.65
C GLU A 129 -17.91 4.51 -3.31
N ILE A 130 -18.13 3.45 -2.53
CA ILE A 130 -18.44 2.12 -3.08
C ILE A 130 -19.90 1.97 -3.60
N ARG A 131 -20.73 3.00 -3.39
CA ARG A 131 -22.13 3.07 -3.83
C ARG A 131 -22.35 4.00 -5.02
N ARG A 132 -21.37 4.84 -5.32
CA ARG A 132 -21.34 5.75 -6.46
C ARG A 132 -21.16 4.96 -7.77
#